data_AF-A0A5C9B8V7-F1
#
_entry.id   AF-A0A5C9B8V7-F1
#
_cell.length_a   1.000
_cell.length_b   1.000
_cell.length_c   1.000
_cell.angle_alpha   90.00
_cell.angle_beta   90.00
_cell.angle_gamma   90.00
#
_symmetry.space_group_name_H-M   'P 1'
#
loop_
_entity.id
_entity.type
_entity.pdbx_description
1 polymer ?
#
loop_
_entity_poly.entity_id
_entity_poly.type
_entity_poly.pdbx_seq_one_letter_code
_entity_poly.pdbx_strand_id
1 'polypeptide(L)'
;MTLVVEQFDATTASVDTDCPLCGAVTTWAFSKHGIGIRDCQSCGHRFAKLESATDEHIERTYGDDYFLNGGAGYSDYLAEQRLLGAHGRRYARLLSKFTQQPGEMLDVGAAAGFLLKGFVDAGWTGCGVEPNDRMASFARETLKLDVRTGTFEDIEF
;
A
#
# COMPACT_ATOMS: atom_id res chain seq x y z
N MET A 1 40.34 28.44 3.78
CA MET A 1 40.00 27.35 4.71
C MET A 1 38.83 27.88 5.52
N THR A 2 37.59 27.67 5.09
CA THR A 2 36.80 26.43 5.13
C THR A 2 35.63 26.58 4.13
N LEU A 3 35.56 25.74 3.08
CA LEU A 3 34.51 24.71 2.80
C LEU A 3 33.06 25.26 2.99
N VAL A 4 32.25 25.54 1.95
CA VAL A 4 31.58 24.62 0.97
C VAL A 4 30.69 23.63 1.75
N VAL A 5 29.39 23.44 1.58
CA VAL A 5 28.35 23.79 0.60
C VAL A 5 26.99 23.36 1.20
N GLU A 6 25.89 23.82 0.60
CA GLU A 6 24.51 23.29 0.69
C GLU A 6 23.75 23.47 2.01
N GLN A 7 23.03 24.59 2.08
CA GLN A 7 21.72 24.60 2.72
C GLN A 7 20.82 23.61 1.96
N PHE A 8 20.43 22.55 2.63
CA PHE A 8 19.32 21.69 2.25
C PHE A 8 18.07 22.57 2.17
N ASP A 9 17.73 23.01 0.96
CA ASP A 9 16.39 23.50 0.66
C ASP A 9 15.54 22.24 0.41
N ALA A 10 15.15 21.58 1.50
CA ALA A 10 14.02 20.68 1.46
C ALA A 10 12.82 21.55 1.09
N THR A 11 12.50 21.59 -0.20
CA THR A 11 11.26 22.14 -0.72
C THR A 11 10.13 21.66 0.16
N THR A 12 9.63 22.57 0.99
CA THR A 12 8.42 22.39 1.77
C THR A 12 7.30 22.24 0.75
N ALA A 13 6.92 20.99 0.47
CA ALA A 13 5.77 20.68 -0.35
C ALA A 13 4.57 21.44 0.27
N SER A 14 3.98 22.34 -0.52
CA SER A 14 2.88 23.17 -0.07
C SER A 14 1.71 22.30 0.38
N VAL A 15 1.28 22.50 1.62
CA VAL A 15 0.24 21.73 2.33
C VAL A 15 -1.13 21.88 1.65
N ASP A 16 -1.37 21.01 0.67
CA ASP A 16 -2.63 20.33 0.30
C ASP A 16 -3.93 21.13 0.19
N THR A 17 -4.10 21.80 -0.96
CA THR A 17 -5.40 22.13 -1.56
C THR A 17 -5.56 21.63 -3.00
N ASP A 18 -4.52 21.05 -3.59
CA ASP A 18 -4.51 20.66 -4.99
C ASP A 18 -4.74 19.15 -5.14
N CYS A 19 -5.25 18.74 -6.29
CA CYS A 19 -5.57 17.35 -6.56
C CYS A 19 -4.27 16.54 -6.73
N PRO A 20 -4.06 15.43 -6.00
CA PRO A 20 -2.85 14.61 -6.13
C PRO A 20 -2.73 13.91 -7.49
N LEU A 21 -3.81 13.85 -8.29
CA LEU A 21 -3.81 13.23 -9.61
C LEU A 21 -3.57 14.20 -10.77
N CYS A 22 -4.02 15.45 -10.66
CA CYS A 22 -3.98 16.40 -11.78
C CYS A 22 -3.52 17.81 -11.42
N GLY A 23 -3.20 18.09 -10.16
CA GLY A 23 -2.74 19.39 -9.67
C GLY A 23 -3.79 20.51 -9.67
N ALA A 24 -5.02 20.26 -10.10
CA ALA A 24 -6.07 21.28 -10.11
C ALA A 24 -6.62 21.59 -8.72
N VAL A 25 -7.17 22.79 -8.56
CA VAL A 25 -7.79 23.25 -7.32
C VAL A 25 -8.94 22.34 -6.89
N THR A 26 -9.06 22.15 -5.58
CA THR A 26 -10.07 21.28 -4.98
C THR A 26 -10.95 22.05 -4.00
N THR A 27 -12.19 21.60 -3.83
CA THR A 27 -13.15 22.16 -2.88
C THR A 27 -13.41 21.18 -1.74
N TRP A 28 -13.73 21.69 -0.56
CA TRP A 28 -14.20 20.84 0.54
C TRP A 28 -15.54 20.18 0.19
N ALA A 29 -15.69 18.90 0.54
CA ALA A 29 -16.91 18.13 0.31
C ALA A 29 -17.66 17.84 1.62
N PHE A 30 -16.99 17.18 2.56
CA PHE A 30 -17.51 16.87 3.90
C PHE A 30 -16.36 16.49 4.83
N SER A 31 -16.64 16.18 6.10
CA SER A 31 -15.67 15.56 7.01
C SER A 31 -16.16 14.21 7.52
N LYS A 32 -15.23 13.27 7.76
CA LYS A 32 -15.51 11.97 8.36
C LYS A 32 -14.41 11.63 9.37
N HIS A 33 -14.79 11.30 10.60
CA HIS A 33 -13.85 11.06 11.72
C HIS A 33 -12.81 12.19 11.90
N GLY A 34 -13.23 13.44 11.70
CA GLY A 34 -12.32 14.60 11.78
C GLY A 34 -11.45 14.84 10.54
N ILE A 35 -11.47 13.92 9.56
CA ILE A 35 -10.69 14.02 8.32
C ILE A 35 -11.51 14.76 7.26
N GLY A 36 -10.94 15.82 6.68
CA GLY A 36 -11.58 16.59 5.61
C GLY A 36 -11.52 15.84 4.28
N ILE A 37 -12.66 15.68 3.62
CA ILE A 37 -12.76 15.10 2.28
C ILE A 37 -12.93 16.22 1.26
N ARG A 38 -12.23 16.13 0.13
CA ARG A 38 -12.17 17.15 -0.91
C ARG A 38 -12.50 16.57 -2.28
N ASP A 39 -13.09 17.39 -3.14
CA ASP A 39 -13.39 17.08 -4.53
C ASP A 39 -12.56 17.94 -5.48
N CYS A 40 -11.91 17.31 -6.45
CA CYS A 40 -11.29 18.01 -7.56
C CYS A 40 -12.36 18.44 -8.57
N GLN A 41 -12.40 19.74 -8.88
CA GLN A 41 -13.36 20.30 -9.84
C GLN A 41 -12.98 20.07 -11.32
N SER A 42 -11.77 19.55 -11.58
CA SER A 42 -11.29 19.26 -12.93
C SER A 42 -11.48 17.77 -13.29
N CYS A 43 -10.86 16.86 -12.52
CA CYS A 43 -10.92 15.43 -12.82
C CYS A 43 -11.99 14.65 -12.03
N GLY A 44 -12.67 15.29 -11.07
CA GLY A 44 -13.69 14.65 -10.23
C GLY A 44 -13.14 13.72 -9.14
N HIS A 45 -11.82 13.64 -8.95
CA HIS A 45 -11.23 12.81 -7.90
C HIS A 45 -11.62 13.32 -6.51
N ARG A 46 -12.16 12.42 -5.67
CA ARG A 46 -12.45 12.65 -4.26
C ARG A 46 -11.40 12.01 -3.38
N PHE A 47 -10.82 12.75 -2.45
CA PHE A 47 -9.75 12.28 -1.58
C PHE A 47 -9.81 12.86 -0.17
N ALA A 48 -9.19 12.18 0.78
CA ALA A 48 -8.96 12.69 2.12
C ALA A 48 -7.78 13.67 2.11
N LYS A 49 -7.95 14.82 2.76
CA LYS A 49 -6.84 15.73 3.04
C LYS A 49 -5.93 15.04 4.06
N LEU A 50 -4.74 14.65 3.62
CA LEU A 50 -3.68 14.20 4.51
C LEU A 50 -2.94 15.44 5.00
N GLU A 51 -2.58 15.50 6.29
CA GLU A 51 -1.80 16.62 6.82
C GLU A 51 -0.31 16.44 6.52
N SER A 52 0.13 15.19 6.41
CA SER A 52 1.40 14.77 5.81
C SER A 52 1.39 13.25 5.62
N ALA A 53 1.84 12.78 4.45
CA ALA A 53 2.14 11.37 4.20
C ALA A 53 3.60 11.11 4.56
N THR A 54 3.91 11.09 5.85
CA THR A 54 5.25 10.74 6.36
C THR A 54 5.34 9.25 6.67
N ASP A 55 6.55 8.72 6.80
CA ASP A 55 6.79 7.35 7.27
C ASP A 55 6.09 7.09 8.62
N GLU A 56 6.08 8.09 9.51
CA GLU A 56 5.35 8.05 10.77
C GLU A 56 3.83 7.84 10.58
N HIS A 57 3.24 8.39 9.52
CA HIS A 57 1.84 8.15 9.20
C HIS A 57 1.60 6.69 8.77
N ILE A 58 2.51 6.12 7.97
CA ILE A 58 2.43 4.73 7.51
C ILE A 58 2.54 3.78 8.69
N GLU A 59 3.59 3.93 9.52
CA GLU A 59 3.79 3.09 10.71
C GLU A 59 2.60 3.15 11.67
N ARG A 60 2.08 4.35 11.93
CA ARG A 60 0.93 4.53 12.81
C ARG A 60 -0.35 3.93 12.24
N THR A 61 -0.57 4.06 10.93
CA THR A 61 -1.85 3.65 10.30
C THR A 61 -1.88 2.17 9.97
N TYR A 62 -0.74 1.59 9.59
CA TYR A 62 -0.60 0.20 9.14
C TYR A 62 0.21 -0.66 10.12
N GLY A 63 0.34 -0.23 11.38
CA GLY A 63 0.91 -1.03 12.47
C GLY A 63 0.04 -2.24 12.86
N ASP A 64 0.47 -3.00 13.88
CA ASP A 64 -0.19 -4.25 14.30
C ASP A 64 -1.69 -4.11 14.58
N ASP A 65 -2.10 -2.96 15.14
CA ASP A 65 -3.51 -2.68 15.45
C ASP A 65 -4.40 -2.70 14.21
N TYR A 66 -3.87 -2.30 13.04
CA TYR A 66 -4.58 -2.37 11.76
C TYR A 66 -4.96 -3.80 11.38
N PHE A 67 -4.17 -4.81 11.79
CA PHE A 67 -4.38 -6.20 11.42
C PHE A 67 -5.11 -7.03 12.48
N LEU A 68 -5.12 -6.58 13.74
CA LEU A 68 -5.48 -7.43 14.89
C LEU A 68 -6.55 -6.88 15.83
N ASN A 69 -6.77 -5.56 15.85
CA ASN A 69 -7.55 -4.93 16.93
C ASN A 69 -8.86 -4.29 16.45
N GLY A 70 -9.22 -4.46 15.18
CA GLY A 70 -10.43 -3.88 14.60
C GLY A 70 -10.39 -2.35 14.53
N GLY A 71 -11.52 -1.72 14.19
CA GLY A 71 -11.60 -0.29 13.93
C GLY A 71 -11.68 0.01 12.43
N ALA A 72 -10.71 0.77 11.90
CA ALA A 72 -10.61 1.05 10.46
C ALA A 72 -9.92 -0.07 9.66
N GLY A 73 -9.29 -1.04 10.33
CA GLY A 73 -8.63 -2.21 9.75
C GLY A 73 -9.39 -3.52 9.98
N TYR A 74 -8.65 -4.59 10.29
CA TYR A 74 -9.14 -5.95 10.45
C TYR A 74 -9.28 -6.34 11.92
N SER A 75 -10.30 -7.15 12.23
CA SER A 75 -10.43 -7.79 13.55
C SER A 75 -9.46 -8.96 13.74
N ASP A 76 -9.15 -9.68 12.65
CA ASP A 76 -8.09 -10.68 12.56
C ASP A 76 -7.79 -10.91 11.07
N TYR A 77 -6.74 -10.26 10.56
CA TYR A 77 -6.37 -10.42 9.16
C TYR A 77 -5.92 -11.84 8.82
N LEU A 78 -5.29 -12.56 9.75
CA LEU A 78 -4.75 -13.90 9.48
C LEU A 78 -5.87 -14.92 9.29
N ALA A 79 -7.03 -14.71 9.93
CA ALA A 79 -8.23 -15.51 9.70
C ALA A 79 -8.74 -15.46 8.23
N GLU A 80 -8.40 -14.40 7.49
CA GLU A 80 -8.82 -14.20 6.09
C GLU A 80 -7.97 -14.96 5.06
N GLN A 81 -6.95 -15.71 5.51
CA GLN A 81 -6.01 -16.44 4.64
C GLN A 81 -6.69 -17.24 3.53
N ARG A 82 -7.74 -17.99 3.87
CA ARG A 82 -8.45 -18.84 2.90
C ARG A 82 -9.16 -18.00 1.83
N LEU A 83 -9.81 -16.92 2.24
CA LEU A 83 -10.56 -16.04 1.35
C LEU A 83 -9.61 -15.29 0.41
N LEU A 84 -8.59 -14.65 0.96
CA LEU A 84 -7.64 -13.84 0.20
C LEU A 84 -6.77 -14.70 -0.74
N GLY A 85 -6.36 -15.90 -0.31
CA GLY A 85 -5.73 -16.87 -1.20
C GLY A 85 -6.64 -17.34 -2.34
N ALA A 86 -7.96 -17.45 -2.10
CA ALA A 86 -8.93 -17.74 -3.16
C ALA A 86 -9.10 -16.56 -4.13
N HIS A 87 -9.00 -15.32 -3.65
CA HIS A 87 -8.96 -14.14 -4.51
C HIS A 87 -7.71 -14.13 -5.40
N GLY A 88 -6.52 -14.42 -4.85
CA GLY A 88 -5.28 -14.55 -5.64
C GLY A 88 -5.43 -15.56 -6.78
N ARG A 89 -5.89 -16.79 -6.48
CA ARG A 89 -6.18 -17.81 -7.52
C ARG A 89 -7.23 -17.36 -8.53
N ARG A 90 -8.22 -16.58 -8.11
CA ARG A 90 -9.24 -16.02 -9.01
C ARG A 90 -8.61 -15.00 -9.96
N TYR A 91 -7.81 -14.07 -9.46
CA TYR A 91 -7.15 -13.06 -10.29
C TYR A 91 -6.14 -13.68 -11.25
N ALA A 92 -5.34 -14.65 -10.81
CA ALA A 92 -4.45 -15.42 -11.69
C ALA A 92 -5.20 -16.05 -12.89
N ARG A 93 -6.40 -16.62 -12.66
CA ARG A 93 -7.26 -17.18 -13.72
C ARG A 93 -7.91 -16.13 -14.62
N LEU A 94 -8.13 -14.92 -14.13
CA LEU A 94 -8.62 -13.82 -14.97
C LEU A 94 -7.51 -13.31 -15.88
N LEU A 95 -6.30 -13.17 -15.34
CA LEU A 95 -5.12 -12.71 -16.07
C LEU A 95 -4.63 -13.73 -17.11
N SER A 96 -4.81 -15.03 -16.86
CA SER A 96 -4.46 -16.08 -17.83
C SER A 96 -5.23 -15.99 -19.16
N LYS A 97 -6.26 -15.14 -19.27
CA LYS A 97 -6.94 -14.84 -20.54
C LYS A 97 -6.16 -13.86 -21.42
N PHE A 98 -5.20 -13.15 -20.82
CA PHE A 98 -4.41 -12.09 -21.44
C PHE A 98 -2.92 -12.46 -21.51
N THR A 99 -2.51 -13.57 -20.90
CA THR A 99 -1.15 -14.08 -20.92
C THR A 99 -1.10 -15.49 -21.52
N GLN A 100 -0.03 -15.80 -22.26
CA GLN A 100 0.16 -17.14 -22.83
C GLN A 100 0.53 -18.18 -21.75
N GLN A 101 1.14 -17.70 -20.66
CA GLN A 101 1.63 -18.49 -19.52
C GLN A 101 1.62 -17.62 -18.26
N PRO A 102 1.66 -18.20 -17.05
CA PRO A 102 1.85 -17.44 -15.81
C PRO A 102 3.08 -16.55 -15.89
N GLY A 103 2.98 -15.34 -15.34
CA GLY A 103 4.07 -14.35 -15.32
C GLY A 103 4.63 -14.12 -13.92
N GLU A 104 5.34 -13.01 -13.77
CA GLU A 104 5.84 -12.51 -12.49
C GLU A 104 4.91 -11.42 -11.96
N MET A 105 4.66 -11.40 -10.65
CA MET A 105 3.86 -10.37 -10.00
C MET A 105 4.62 -9.64 -8.89
N LEU A 106 4.26 -8.38 -8.71
CA LEU A 106 4.60 -7.60 -7.53
C LEU A 106 3.32 -7.28 -6.74
N ASP A 107 3.30 -7.64 -5.46
CA ASP A 107 2.21 -7.32 -4.53
C ASP A 107 2.62 -6.15 -3.62
N VAL A 108 2.08 -4.95 -3.88
CA VAL A 108 2.35 -3.74 -3.07
C VAL A 108 1.32 -3.61 -1.97
N GLY A 109 1.76 -3.60 -0.70
CA GLY A 109 0.87 -3.77 0.44
C GLY A 109 0.47 -5.24 0.61
N ALA A 110 1.46 -6.13 0.52
CA ALA A 110 1.25 -7.58 0.49
C ALA A 110 0.64 -8.14 1.79
N ALA A 111 0.70 -7.39 2.90
CA ALA A 111 0.34 -7.84 4.23
C ALA A 111 0.97 -9.22 4.51
N ALA A 112 0.18 -10.18 4.98
CA ALA A 112 0.66 -11.54 5.25
C ALA A 112 0.88 -12.39 3.97
N GLY A 113 0.82 -11.81 2.78
CA GLY A 113 1.16 -12.46 1.50
C GLY A 113 0.07 -13.39 0.94
N PHE A 114 -1.17 -13.32 1.42
CA PHE A 114 -2.21 -14.27 1.03
C PHE A 114 -2.63 -14.17 -0.44
N LEU A 115 -2.71 -12.96 -0.98
CA LEU A 115 -3.03 -12.73 -2.38
C LEU A 115 -1.90 -13.26 -3.28
N LEU A 116 -0.66 -12.84 -3.02
CA LEU A 116 0.55 -13.41 -3.63
C LEU A 116 0.60 -14.94 -3.56
N LYS A 117 0.29 -15.55 -2.41
CA LYS A 117 0.24 -17.01 -2.26
C LYS A 117 -0.74 -17.65 -3.24
N GLY A 118 -1.91 -17.04 -3.43
CA GLY A 118 -2.90 -17.53 -4.37
C GLY A 118 -2.45 -17.50 -5.84
N PHE A 119 -1.62 -16.52 -6.21
CA PHE A 119 -0.98 -16.48 -7.53
C PHE A 119 0.12 -17.53 -7.67
N VAL A 120 0.98 -17.67 -6.66
CA VAL A 120 2.02 -18.73 -6.62
C VAL A 120 1.39 -20.12 -6.74
N ASP A 121 0.29 -20.37 -6.04
CA ASP A 121 -0.49 -21.61 -6.15
C ASP A 121 -1.09 -21.84 -7.55
N ALA A 122 -1.25 -20.78 -8.33
CA ALA A 122 -1.72 -20.83 -9.71
C ALA A 122 -0.58 -20.87 -10.73
N GLY A 123 0.68 -21.04 -10.28
CA GLY A 123 1.86 -21.21 -11.12
C GLY A 123 2.57 -19.92 -11.50
N TRP A 124 2.20 -18.77 -10.93
CA TRP A 124 2.94 -17.51 -11.07
C TRP A 124 4.17 -17.50 -10.16
N THR A 125 5.14 -16.66 -10.48
CA THR A 125 6.19 -16.24 -9.53
C THR A 125 5.90 -14.82 -9.07
N GLY A 126 6.53 -14.40 -7.98
CA GLY A 126 6.40 -13.01 -7.55
C GLY A 126 7.01 -12.72 -6.19
N CYS A 127 7.04 -11.43 -5.90
CA CYS A 127 7.45 -10.88 -4.61
C CYS A 127 6.41 -9.87 -4.12
N GLY A 128 6.55 -9.46 -2.86
CA GLY A 128 5.71 -8.44 -2.26
C GLY A 128 6.49 -7.48 -1.38
N VAL A 129 5.87 -6.34 -1.11
CA VAL A 129 6.37 -5.33 -0.17
C VAL A 129 5.28 -5.00 0.85
N GLU A 130 5.65 -4.96 2.12
CA GLU A 130 4.75 -4.69 3.23
C GLU A 130 5.46 -3.90 4.34
N PRO A 131 4.97 -2.72 4.74
CA PRO A 131 5.61 -1.94 5.81
C PRO A 131 5.47 -2.59 7.19
N ASN A 132 4.40 -3.37 7.44
CA ASN A 132 4.24 -4.06 8.71
C ASN A 132 5.16 -5.29 8.80
N ASP A 133 6.22 -5.18 9.61
CA ASP A 133 7.21 -6.26 9.75
C ASP A 133 6.63 -7.58 10.24
N ARG A 134 5.62 -7.55 11.11
CA ARG A 134 4.97 -8.77 11.61
C ARG A 134 4.26 -9.53 10.49
N MET A 135 3.55 -8.82 9.63
CA MET A 135 2.87 -9.41 8.46
C MET A 135 3.87 -9.90 7.41
N ALA A 136 4.89 -9.09 7.11
CA ALA A 136 5.96 -9.47 6.18
C ALA A 136 6.73 -10.70 6.67
N SER A 137 7.05 -10.76 7.96
CA SER A 137 7.69 -11.92 8.60
C SER A 137 6.81 -13.16 8.56
N PHE A 138 5.50 -13.04 8.79
CA PHE A 138 4.57 -14.16 8.62
C PHE A 138 4.63 -14.72 7.19
N ALA A 139 4.62 -13.86 6.17
CA ALA A 139 4.68 -14.29 4.77
C ALA A 139 5.97 -15.07 4.45
N ARG A 140 7.12 -14.55 4.90
CA ARG A 140 8.43 -15.21 4.72
C ARG A 140 8.54 -16.53 5.48
N GLU A 141 8.16 -16.53 6.76
CA GLU A 141 8.41 -17.65 7.66
C GLU A 141 7.38 -18.77 7.50
N THR A 142 6.10 -18.42 7.32
CA THR A 142 5.00 -19.39 7.27
C THR A 142 4.65 -19.79 5.84
N LEU A 143 4.52 -18.82 4.93
CA LEU A 143 4.10 -19.09 3.55
C LEU A 143 5.27 -19.33 2.59
N LYS A 144 6.50 -19.07 3.03
CA LYS A 144 7.74 -19.19 2.23
C LYS A 144 7.71 -18.32 0.97
N LEU A 145 7.19 -17.09 1.11
CA LEU A 145 7.13 -16.10 0.03
C LEU A 145 8.27 -15.08 0.15
N ASP A 146 8.69 -14.50 -0.98
CA ASP A 146 9.56 -13.33 -1.01
C ASP A 146 8.72 -12.07 -0.74
N VAL A 147 8.57 -11.73 0.54
CA VAL A 147 7.92 -10.47 0.96
C VAL A 147 8.92 -9.67 1.77
N ARG A 148 9.22 -8.46 1.31
CA ARG A 148 10.22 -7.58 1.92
C ARG A 148 9.52 -6.56 2.82
N THR A 149 10.11 -6.30 3.97
CA THR A 149 9.59 -5.28 4.89
C THR A 149 9.98 -3.89 4.38
N GLY A 150 9.02 -3.00 4.14
CA GLY A 150 9.28 -1.62 3.68
C GLY A 150 8.12 -1.02 2.90
N THR A 151 8.30 0.19 2.37
CA THR A 151 7.36 0.81 1.41
C THR A 151 7.79 0.51 -0.02
N PHE A 152 6.92 0.77 -1.00
CA PHE A 152 7.26 0.54 -2.41
C PHE A 152 8.42 1.43 -2.86
N GLU A 153 8.48 2.64 -2.32
CA GLU A 153 9.49 3.65 -2.59
C GLU A 153 10.89 3.26 -2.07
N ASP A 154 10.96 2.39 -1.06
CA ASP A 154 12.21 1.99 -0.40
C ASP A 154 12.88 0.76 -1.02
N ILE A 155 12.20 0.05 -1.93
CA ILE A 155 12.61 -1.29 -2.37
C ILE A 155 12.93 -1.34 -3.86
N GLU A 156 14.11 -1.87 -4.18
CA GLU A 156 14.53 -2.19 -5.56
C GLU A 156 14.10 -3.62 -5.94
N PHE A 157 13.49 -3.80 -7.11
CA PHE A 157 12.96 -5.09 -7.59
C PHE A 157 13.72 -5.64 -8.79
#